data_AF-A0A812YKL0-F1
#
_entry.id   AF-A0A812YKL0-F1
#
_cell.length_a   1.000
_cell.length_b   1.000
_cell.length_c   1.000
_cell.angle_alpha   90.00
_cell.angle_beta   90.00
_cell.angle_gamma   90.00
#
_symmetry.space_group_name_H-M   'P 1'
#
loop_
_entity.id
_entity.type
_entity.pdbx_description
1 polymer ?
#
loop_
_entity_poly.entity_id
_entity_poly.type
_entity_poly.pdbx_seq_one_letter_code
_entity_poly.pdbx_strand_id
1 'polypeptide(L)'
;MEGRQGDVSIDAGIQATQGMSLSKPRPYPAWSDQARGGISFFDLPLQDVKCDSAKHIVDIISDVPPPDKTAIEAAINSGHWGKDRLPEPFCVKSDIEVKLIKQFVVIPRNNGNACLESLCYGTPYVLKWQGHAQNFRRGFQWFLEQLGGWQCQYALTHQPRDGSKGGSYMANLSEEAVDKGFAFIEEEASRLGTEWKCVQWMTKNLNTTPESPIYAWPQDVEYSVLDFAVRHMLKHMKTHSNGFVGSPGSGKTPLASEFDFFRGQAGRKADEATFDKGDISTSVEFKHLIKDKKSTWMWEQWAGVVQRGRPETLVLHRLNPKVTVKKAPGPGAIRKIEWQTLGNKLLKGRKVVLHTDSAKSYKAYIDGVIHDRVVHCKKRVKVNGRFKWINPKYVGIVEHKTPGAQKILYCKSGTQVIDRACRFLEDRIVISQNCKAGSKLLRANLRSAQYEYWNKNADLWLHTGVLCHAHTQRMLAE
;
A
#
# COMPACT_ATOMS: atom_id res chain seq x y z
N MET A 1 -1.19 -51.41 18.24
CA MET A 1 -0.09 -50.45 17.99
C MET A 1 0.75 -51.05 16.88
N GLU A 2 0.29 -50.95 15.63
CA GLU A 2 1.08 -51.34 14.46
C GLU A 2 1.89 -50.12 13.97
N GLY A 3 3.10 -50.38 13.49
CA GLY A 3 4.24 -49.47 13.50
C GLY A 3 4.07 -48.13 12.77
N ARG A 4 4.49 -47.06 13.44
CA ARG A 4 4.82 -45.79 12.80
C ARG A 4 6.18 -45.93 12.11
N GLN A 5 6.20 -45.80 10.78
CA GLN A 5 7.39 -46.00 9.94
C GLN A 5 8.12 -44.67 9.60
N GLY A 6 8.13 -43.71 10.53
CA GLY A 6 8.82 -42.43 10.34
C GLY A 6 9.82 -42.17 11.47
N ASP A 7 11.01 -41.69 11.12
CA ASP A 7 11.99 -41.21 12.10
C ASP A 7 11.43 -39.95 12.80
N VAL A 8 11.24 -40.04 14.12
CA VAL A 8 10.76 -38.94 14.98
C VAL A 8 11.91 -38.29 15.75
N SER A 9 13.16 -38.53 15.35
CA SER A 9 14.32 -37.87 15.94
C SER A 9 14.32 -36.36 15.67
N ILE A 10 14.91 -35.58 16.57
CA ILE A 10 15.05 -34.12 16.34
C ILE A 10 15.84 -33.82 15.05
N ASP A 11 16.77 -34.70 14.69
CA ASP A 11 17.54 -34.61 13.45
C ASP A 11 16.64 -34.78 12.23
N ALA A 12 15.64 -35.67 12.27
CA ALA A 12 14.61 -35.77 11.22
C ALA A 12 13.82 -34.47 11.07
N GLY A 13 13.45 -33.80 12.16
CA GLY A 13 12.80 -32.49 12.11
C GLY A 13 13.71 -31.39 11.55
N ILE A 14 14.99 -31.39 11.94
CA ILE A 14 16.00 -30.45 11.40
C ILE A 14 16.18 -30.67 9.89
N GLN A 15 16.24 -31.94 9.45
CA GLN A 15 16.37 -32.31 8.06
C GLN A 15 15.10 -31.94 7.27
N ALA A 16 13.92 -32.20 7.82
CA ALA A 16 12.64 -31.83 7.22
C ALA A 16 12.48 -30.32 7.02
N THR A 17 13.17 -29.52 7.85
CA THR A 17 13.15 -28.05 7.78
C THR A 17 14.39 -27.44 7.14
N GLN A 18 15.22 -28.27 6.51
CA GLN A 18 16.39 -27.80 5.79
C GLN A 18 15.95 -26.92 4.60
N GLY A 19 16.51 -25.71 4.50
CA GLY A 19 16.10 -24.73 3.49
C GLY A 19 14.78 -24.00 3.81
N MET A 20 14.21 -24.18 5.00
CA MET A 20 13.09 -23.37 5.48
C MET A 20 13.59 -22.26 6.42
N SER A 21 12.89 -21.15 6.48
CA SER A 21 13.10 -20.08 7.45
C SER A 21 11.92 -19.98 8.41
N LEU A 22 12.22 -19.67 9.67
CA LEU A 22 11.21 -19.23 10.61
C LEU A 22 10.91 -17.77 10.29
N SER A 23 9.68 -17.50 9.86
CA SER A 23 9.22 -16.12 9.68
C SER A 23 9.30 -15.35 11.00
N LYS A 24 9.61 -14.04 10.94
CA LYS A 24 9.51 -13.16 12.11
C LYS A 24 8.10 -13.28 12.71
N PRO A 25 7.93 -13.11 14.03
CA PRO A 25 6.60 -13.12 14.64
C PRO A 25 5.75 -12.10 13.89
N ARG A 26 4.66 -12.58 13.28
CA ARG A 26 3.69 -11.68 12.68
C ARG A 26 3.15 -10.78 13.79
N PRO A 27 2.78 -9.51 13.50
CA PRO A 27 2.18 -8.63 14.50
C PRO A 27 0.87 -9.19 15.10
N TYR A 28 0.33 -10.26 14.51
CA TYR A 28 -0.81 -11.02 15.01
C TYR A 28 -0.45 -12.51 14.95
N PRO A 29 -0.72 -13.30 16.00
CA PRO A 29 -0.46 -14.74 15.95
C PRO A 29 -1.29 -15.40 14.84
N ALA A 30 -0.63 -16.27 14.08
CA ALA A 30 -1.32 -17.13 13.13
C ALA A 30 -1.89 -18.32 13.89
N TRP A 31 -3.22 -18.41 13.90
CA TRP A 31 -3.93 -19.55 14.45
C TRP A 31 -3.94 -20.70 13.44
N SER A 32 -3.70 -21.90 13.93
CA SER A 32 -3.86 -23.12 13.16
C SER A 32 -4.69 -24.12 13.97
N ASP A 33 -5.72 -24.66 13.34
CA ASP A 33 -6.48 -25.82 13.82
C ASP A 33 -6.15 -26.97 12.88
N GLN A 34 -5.03 -27.63 13.14
CA GLN A 34 -4.56 -28.71 12.28
C GLN A 34 -5.13 -30.04 12.75
N ALA A 35 -5.42 -30.92 11.80
CA ALA A 35 -5.69 -32.31 12.15
C ALA A 35 -4.49 -32.86 12.96
N ARG A 36 -4.77 -33.70 13.96
CA ARG A 36 -3.71 -34.38 14.72
C ARG A 36 -2.80 -35.11 13.73
N GLY A 37 -1.53 -34.74 13.71
CA GLY A 37 -0.57 -35.39 12.81
C GLY A 37 -0.04 -36.70 13.39
N GLY A 38 1.00 -37.22 12.77
CA GLY A 38 1.57 -38.54 13.08
C GLY A 38 2.43 -38.59 14.35
N ILE A 39 2.69 -37.44 14.98
CA ILE A 39 3.59 -37.31 16.12
C ILE A 39 2.77 -37.22 17.42
N SER A 40 3.23 -37.91 18.45
CA SER A 40 2.67 -37.83 19.80
C SER A 40 3.52 -36.92 20.68
N PHE A 41 2.96 -36.51 21.82
CA PHE A 41 3.66 -35.67 22.76
C PHE A 41 5.02 -36.29 23.21
N PHE A 42 5.07 -37.61 23.40
CA PHE A 42 6.27 -38.32 23.85
C PHE A 42 7.39 -38.35 22.81
N ASP A 43 7.09 -38.00 21.56
CA ASP A 43 8.07 -37.93 20.47
C ASP A 43 8.78 -36.56 20.44
N LEU A 44 8.35 -35.59 21.26
CA LEU A 44 9.05 -34.31 21.41
C LEU A 44 10.41 -34.50 22.11
N PRO A 45 11.44 -33.70 21.76
CA PRO A 45 12.76 -33.74 22.39
C PRO A 45 12.73 -33.12 23.79
N LEU A 46 12.05 -33.79 24.73
CA LEU A 46 11.84 -33.36 26.10
C LEU A 46 12.61 -34.24 27.08
N GLN A 47 13.00 -33.67 28.21
CA GLN A 47 13.64 -34.38 29.32
C GLN A 47 13.03 -33.92 30.64
N ASP A 48 13.03 -34.77 31.66
CA ASP A 48 12.55 -34.38 32.98
C ASP A 48 13.37 -33.20 33.54
N VAL A 49 12.70 -32.34 34.32
CA VAL A 49 13.36 -31.24 35.03
C VAL A 49 14.23 -31.82 36.15
N LYS A 50 15.52 -32.05 35.86
CA LYS A 50 16.51 -32.54 36.83
C LYS A 50 17.44 -31.44 37.36
N CYS A 51 17.23 -30.19 36.95
CA CYS A 51 18.18 -29.10 37.19
C CYS A 51 17.49 -27.81 37.62
N ASP A 52 18.08 -27.12 38.59
CA ASP A 52 17.66 -25.80 39.08
C ASP A 52 17.83 -24.68 38.05
N SER A 53 18.34 -24.99 36.85
CA SER A 53 18.57 -24.03 35.78
C SER A 53 18.28 -24.66 34.42
N ALA A 54 17.04 -24.52 33.95
CA ALA A 54 16.76 -24.73 32.54
C ALA A 54 16.99 -23.42 31.78
N LYS A 55 17.28 -23.51 30.47
CA LYS A 55 17.12 -22.40 29.52
C LYS A 55 15.69 -22.30 29.02
N HIS A 56 15.02 -23.45 29.06
CA HIS A 56 13.79 -23.68 28.34
C HIS A 56 13.04 -24.91 28.97
N ILE A 57 12.05 -24.69 29.86
CA ILE A 57 11.03 -25.61 30.46
C ILE A 57 9.59 -25.68 29.89
N VAL A 58 9.15 -26.75 29.22
CA VAL A 58 7.77 -27.05 28.75
C VAL A 58 6.84 -27.53 29.85
N ASP A 59 5.67 -26.90 30.02
CA ASP A 59 4.62 -27.32 30.96
C ASP A 59 3.49 -28.02 30.19
N ILE A 60 3.21 -29.26 30.57
CA ILE A 60 2.12 -30.04 29.98
C ILE A 60 0.98 -30.14 30.96
N ILE A 61 -0.19 -29.70 30.52
CA ILE A 61 -1.41 -29.82 31.30
C ILE A 61 -2.31 -30.83 30.59
N SER A 62 -2.58 -31.95 31.26
CA SER A 62 -3.56 -32.94 30.81
C SER A 62 -4.96 -32.56 31.27
N ASP A 63 -5.99 -33.08 30.60
CA ASP A 63 -7.38 -33.01 31.04
C ASP A 63 -7.99 -31.60 31.19
N VAL A 64 -7.50 -30.64 30.39
CA VAL A 64 -8.04 -29.28 30.35
C VAL A 64 -9.27 -29.23 29.45
N PRO A 65 -10.39 -28.60 29.89
CA PRO A 65 -11.54 -28.37 29.00
C PRO A 65 -11.15 -27.50 27.79
N PRO A 66 -11.86 -27.63 26.65
CA PRO A 66 -11.58 -26.84 25.46
C PRO A 66 -11.58 -25.33 25.79
N PRO A 67 -10.56 -24.58 25.31
CA PRO A 67 -10.46 -23.16 25.62
C PRO A 67 -11.62 -22.34 25.03
N ASP A 68 -12.06 -21.30 25.75
CA ASP A 68 -12.91 -20.25 25.16
C ASP A 68 -12.08 -19.46 24.13
N LYS A 69 -12.31 -19.78 22.86
CA LYS A 69 -11.65 -19.16 21.71
C LYS A 69 -11.74 -17.64 21.74
N THR A 70 -12.93 -17.12 22.00
CA THR A 70 -13.22 -15.70 21.85
C THR A 70 -12.54 -14.90 22.95
N ALA A 71 -12.48 -15.44 24.18
CA ALA A 71 -11.75 -14.83 25.28
C ALA A 71 -10.24 -14.74 24.99
N ILE A 72 -9.64 -15.81 24.44
CA ILE A 72 -8.21 -15.85 24.13
C ILE A 72 -7.86 -14.93 22.95
N GLU A 73 -8.68 -14.92 21.90
CA GLU A 73 -8.49 -14.02 20.75
C GLU A 73 -8.60 -12.53 21.16
N ALA A 74 -9.55 -12.19 22.03
CA ALA A 74 -9.71 -10.82 22.54
C ALA A 74 -8.51 -10.37 23.38
N ALA A 75 -8.02 -11.23 24.28
CA ALA A 75 -6.84 -10.95 25.09
C ALA A 75 -5.59 -10.72 24.22
N ILE A 76 -5.37 -11.57 23.23
CA ILE A 76 -4.25 -11.48 22.30
C ILE A 76 -4.29 -10.22 21.43
N ASN A 77 -5.45 -9.91 20.84
CA ASN A 77 -5.61 -8.73 19.97
C ASN A 77 -5.43 -7.41 20.73
N SER A 78 -5.61 -7.43 22.05
CA SER A 78 -5.36 -6.27 22.91
C SER A 78 -3.87 -6.01 23.19
N GLY A 79 -2.97 -6.97 22.92
CA GLY A 79 -1.53 -6.85 23.12
C GLY A 79 -1.06 -6.89 24.58
N HIS A 80 -1.88 -7.35 25.53
CA HIS A 80 -1.59 -7.33 26.97
C HIS A 80 -1.51 -8.75 27.58
N TRP A 81 -0.36 -9.12 28.16
CA TRP A 81 0.02 -10.52 28.45
C TRP A 81 0.23 -10.89 29.94
N GLY A 82 -0.34 -10.16 30.90
CA GLY A 82 -0.14 -10.38 32.36
C GLY A 82 -0.98 -11.52 32.99
N LYS A 83 -0.65 -11.91 34.24
CA LYS A 83 -1.31 -12.98 35.03
C LYS A 83 -2.82 -12.82 35.13
N ASP A 84 -3.33 -11.59 35.24
CA ASP A 84 -4.76 -11.31 35.42
C ASP A 84 -5.58 -11.34 34.10
N ARG A 85 -5.02 -11.81 32.98
CA ARG A 85 -5.56 -11.46 31.64
C ARG A 85 -5.84 -12.64 30.71
N LEU A 86 -5.40 -13.84 31.06
CA LEU A 86 -5.84 -15.10 30.43
C LEU A 86 -6.54 -15.95 31.50
N PRO A 87 -7.62 -16.67 31.17
CA PRO A 87 -8.26 -17.56 32.13
C PRO A 87 -7.31 -18.68 32.54
N GLU A 88 -7.34 -19.11 33.80
CA GLU A 88 -6.67 -20.35 34.21
C GLU A 88 -7.20 -21.53 33.38
N PRO A 89 -6.33 -22.48 32.97
CA PRO A 89 -4.89 -22.59 33.26
C PRO A 89 -3.98 -21.95 32.20
N PHE A 90 -4.49 -21.06 31.34
CA PHE A 90 -3.75 -20.48 30.22
C PHE A 90 -2.88 -19.25 30.60
N CYS A 91 -2.94 -18.80 31.86
CA CYS A 91 -2.06 -17.77 32.46
C CYS A 91 -0.83 -18.38 33.18
N VAL A 92 0.05 -17.57 33.77
CA VAL A 92 1.11 -18.07 34.70
C VAL A 92 0.58 -17.96 36.13
N LYS A 93 0.97 -18.88 37.03
CA LYS A 93 0.63 -18.80 38.46
C LYS A 93 1.18 -17.56 39.19
N SER A 94 2.23 -16.91 38.68
CA SER A 94 2.81 -15.68 39.26
C SER A 94 3.41 -14.76 38.20
N ASP A 95 3.52 -13.47 38.50
CA ASP A 95 4.17 -12.49 37.62
C ASP A 95 5.67 -12.76 37.52
N ILE A 96 6.25 -12.52 36.34
CA ILE A 96 7.66 -12.75 36.03
C ILE A 96 8.26 -11.43 35.51
N GLU A 97 9.27 -10.88 36.20
CA GLU A 97 9.99 -9.65 35.80
C GLU A 97 11.12 -9.90 34.78
N VAL A 98 10.81 -10.52 33.64
CA VAL A 98 11.71 -10.56 32.47
C VAL A 98 10.87 -10.48 31.18
N LYS A 99 11.30 -9.66 30.20
CA LYS A 99 10.64 -9.53 28.89
C LYS A 99 10.62 -10.87 28.13
N LEU A 100 9.45 -11.53 28.11
CA LEU A 100 9.16 -12.78 27.39
C LEU A 100 7.76 -12.75 26.73
N ILE A 101 7.62 -13.49 25.62
CA ILE A 101 6.37 -13.78 24.86
C ILE A 101 6.14 -15.32 24.92
N LYS A 102 4.88 -15.79 25.01
CA LYS A 102 4.39 -17.15 25.40
C LYS A 102 3.80 -18.00 24.22
N GLN A 103 3.61 -19.33 24.25
CA GLN A 103 4.09 -20.41 25.16
C GLN A 103 4.00 -21.83 24.51
N PHE A 104 5.16 -22.42 24.18
CA PHE A 104 5.63 -23.60 24.92
C PHE A 104 6.20 -23.00 26.19
N VAL A 105 5.86 -23.48 27.38
CA VAL A 105 6.60 -22.95 28.55
C VAL A 105 8.04 -23.28 28.24
N VAL A 106 8.97 -22.34 28.40
CA VAL A 106 10.37 -22.69 28.40
C VAL A 106 11.19 -21.70 29.24
N ILE A 107 11.37 -21.96 30.55
CA ILE A 107 12.06 -21.11 31.56
C ILE A 107 13.61 -21.08 31.41
N PRO A 108 14.25 -19.91 31.19
CA PRO A 108 15.69 -19.66 31.35
C PRO A 108 16.05 -19.00 32.68
N ARG A 109 17.04 -19.53 33.41
CA ARG A 109 17.54 -18.94 34.67
C ARG A 109 18.38 -17.68 34.44
N ASN A 110 18.09 -16.63 35.22
CA ASN A 110 19.03 -15.57 35.59
C ASN A 110 19.23 -15.62 37.12
N ASN A 111 20.40 -16.08 37.56
CA ASN A 111 21.04 -15.93 38.87
C ASN A 111 20.23 -15.94 40.19
N GLY A 112 19.01 -16.45 40.24
CA GLY A 112 18.24 -16.68 41.47
C GLY A 112 17.70 -18.10 41.56
N ASN A 113 17.79 -18.71 42.74
CA ASN A 113 17.23 -20.04 43.06
C ASN A 113 15.70 -19.95 43.21
N ALA A 114 14.95 -19.89 42.11
CA ALA A 114 13.48 -20.02 42.16
C ALA A 114 13.06 -21.46 41.84
N CYS A 115 12.18 -22.04 42.68
CA CYS A 115 11.66 -23.40 42.51
C CYS A 115 10.66 -23.46 41.34
N LEU A 116 11.02 -24.23 40.31
CA LEU A 116 10.33 -24.30 39.03
C LEU A 116 8.90 -24.85 39.12
N GLU A 117 8.63 -25.71 40.11
CA GLU A 117 7.30 -26.31 40.35
C GLU A 117 6.23 -25.27 40.70
N SER A 118 6.62 -24.14 41.31
CA SER A 118 5.69 -23.07 41.67
C SER A 118 5.15 -22.29 40.47
N LEU A 119 5.80 -22.39 39.30
CA LEU A 119 5.49 -21.62 38.10
C LEU A 119 4.60 -22.36 37.10
N CYS A 120 4.48 -23.68 37.23
CA CYS A 120 3.80 -24.58 36.29
C CYS A 120 2.44 -25.05 36.83
N TYR A 121 1.45 -25.18 35.93
CA TYR A 121 0.14 -25.76 36.26
C TYR A 121 0.12 -27.28 36.09
N GLY A 122 0.93 -27.82 35.18
CA GLY A 122 1.03 -29.25 34.91
C GLY A 122 2.42 -29.81 35.15
N THR A 123 2.81 -30.81 34.36
CA THR A 123 4.10 -31.50 34.51
C THR A 123 5.17 -30.75 33.71
N PRO A 124 6.23 -30.23 34.35
CA PRO A 124 7.28 -29.51 33.66
C PRO A 124 8.34 -30.45 33.08
N TYR A 125 8.82 -30.12 31.89
CA TYR A 125 9.88 -30.78 31.13
C TYR A 125 10.88 -29.74 30.64
N VAL A 126 12.08 -30.11 30.25
CA VAL A 126 13.07 -29.23 29.63
C VAL A 126 13.24 -29.63 28.16
N LEU A 127 13.44 -28.66 27.26
CA LEU A 127 13.84 -29.00 25.89
C LEU A 127 15.27 -29.54 25.88
N LYS A 128 15.47 -30.73 25.30
CA LYS A 128 16.77 -31.32 25.06
C LYS A 128 17.43 -30.64 23.86
N TRP A 129 18.01 -29.46 24.09
CA TRP A 129 18.72 -28.72 23.06
C TRP A 129 19.88 -29.54 22.48
N GLN A 130 19.92 -29.65 21.16
CA GLN A 130 21.02 -30.30 20.44
C GLN A 130 21.47 -29.41 19.26
N GLY A 131 22.78 -29.30 19.07
CA GLY A 131 23.37 -28.62 17.91
C GLY A 131 23.09 -27.11 17.83
N HIS A 132 22.86 -26.63 16.61
CA HIS A 132 22.72 -25.20 16.29
C HIS A 132 21.32 -24.68 16.66
N ALA A 133 21.23 -23.67 17.53
CA ALA A 133 19.96 -23.18 18.09
C ALA A 133 18.90 -22.78 17.05
N GLN A 134 19.33 -22.21 15.91
CA GLN A 134 18.41 -21.84 14.83
C GLN A 134 17.85 -23.07 14.10
N ASN A 135 18.65 -24.13 13.94
CA ASN A 135 18.23 -25.36 13.29
C ASN A 135 17.26 -26.12 14.19
N PHE A 136 17.63 -26.21 15.47
CA PHE A 136 16.78 -26.81 16.49
C PHE A 136 15.42 -26.13 16.56
N ARG A 137 15.34 -24.79 16.53
CA ARG A 137 14.06 -24.06 16.52
C ARG A 137 13.21 -24.40 15.31
N ARG A 138 13.81 -24.55 14.12
CA ARG A 138 13.10 -24.94 12.90
C ARG A 138 12.57 -26.36 13.01
N GLY A 139 13.45 -27.30 13.35
CA GLY A 139 13.07 -28.70 13.52
C GLY A 139 12.00 -28.87 14.60
N PHE A 140 12.14 -28.18 15.73
CA PHE A 140 11.14 -28.18 16.78
C PHE A 140 9.80 -27.61 16.31
N GLN A 141 9.78 -26.49 15.56
CA GLN A 141 8.55 -25.93 14.97
C GLN A 141 7.84 -26.94 14.07
N TRP A 142 8.58 -27.76 13.32
CA TRP A 142 8.00 -28.83 12.51
C TRP A 142 7.33 -29.91 13.38
N PHE A 143 7.93 -30.31 14.51
CA PHE A 143 7.26 -31.22 15.46
C PHE A 143 5.94 -30.67 15.96
N LEU A 144 5.86 -29.36 16.18
CA LEU A 144 4.62 -28.71 16.60
C LEU A 144 3.55 -28.83 15.53
N GLU A 145 3.88 -28.51 14.29
CA GLU A 145 2.96 -28.67 13.16
C GLU A 145 2.48 -30.14 13.05
N GLN A 146 3.37 -31.11 13.26
CA GLN A 146 3.03 -32.53 13.21
C GLN A 146 2.26 -33.06 14.44
N LEU A 147 2.25 -32.37 15.58
CA LEU A 147 1.36 -32.72 16.70
C LEU A 147 -0.10 -32.41 16.37
N GLY A 148 -0.31 -31.38 15.55
CA GLY A 148 -1.63 -30.84 15.22
C GLY A 148 -2.38 -30.29 16.43
N GLY A 149 -3.70 -30.13 16.27
CA GLY A 149 -4.54 -29.47 17.26
C GLY A 149 -4.48 -27.94 17.16
N TRP A 150 -4.93 -27.29 18.23
CA TRP A 150 -5.03 -25.83 18.30
C TRP A 150 -3.71 -25.18 18.69
N GLN A 151 -3.19 -24.34 17.80
CA GLN A 151 -1.85 -23.80 17.92
C GLN A 151 -1.79 -22.31 17.57
N CYS A 152 -0.94 -21.61 18.30
CA CYS A 152 -0.52 -20.24 18.03
C CYS A 152 0.99 -20.28 17.73
N GLN A 153 1.37 -20.20 16.44
CA GLN A 153 2.73 -20.57 16.02
C GLN A 153 3.40 -19.60 15.04
N TYR A 154 4.71 -19.78 14.89
CA TYR A 154 5.49 -19.20 13.80
C TYR A 154 5.26 -20.03 12.53
N ALA A 155 5.22 -19.38 11.36
CA ALA A 155 5.12 -20.11 10.11
C ALA A 155 6.53 -20.48 9.60
N LEU A 156 6.74 -21.77 9.33
CA LEU A 156 7.86 -22.23 8.51
C LEU A 156 7.58 -21.89 7.05
N THR A 157 8.48 -21.12 6.45
CA THR A 157 8.38 -20.72 5.04
C THR A 157 9.61 -21.19 4.30
N HIS A 158 9.44 -21.80 3.12
CA HIS A 158 10.59 -22.14 2.28
C HIS A 158 11.41 -20.89 2.00
N GLN A 159 12.70 -20.97 2.30
CA GLN A 159 13.66 -19.92 1.99
C GLN A 159 14.05 -20.09 0.51
N PRO A 160 14.11 -19.01 -0.29
CA PRO A 160 14.94 -19.04 -1.48
C PRO A 160 16.39 -19.36 -1.03
N ARG A 161 17.09 -20.24 -1.75
CA ARG A 161 18.45 -20.66 -1.41
C ARG A 161 19.35 -19.44 -1.16
N ASP A 162 20.00 -19.47 0.00
CA ASP A 162 21.09 -18.63 0.52
C ASP A 162 21.55 -17.43 -0.33
N GLY A 163 21.07 -16.24 0.03
CA GLY A 163 21.83 -15.00 -0.01
C GLY A 163 22.36 -14.71 1.40
N SER A 164 23.63 -15.04 1.64
CA SER A 164 24.31 -14.80 2.92
C SER A 164 24.45 -13.31 3.23
N LYS A 165 24.11 -12.92 4.47
CA LYS A 165 24.42 -11.65 5.17
C LYS A 165 23.96 -10.38 4.46
N GLY A 166 22.96 -9.72 5.05
CA GLY A 166 22.39 -8.44 4.62
C GLY A 166 23.37 -7.25 4.66
N GLY A 167 24.36 -7.25 3.78
CA GLY A 167 24.72 -6.06 3.03
C GLY A 167 23.90 -6.09 1.73
N SER A 168 23.34 -4.96 1.31
CA SER A 168 22.70 -4.83 0.01
C SER A 168 23.68 -5.36 -1.05
N TYR A 169 23.37 -6.47 -1.73
CA TYR A 169 24.22 -7.03 -2.79
C TYR A 169 24.51 -5.97 -3.87
N MET A 170 23.57 -5.04 -4.08
CA MET A 170 23.76 -3.86 -4.93
C MET A 170 24.87 -2.91 -4.47
N ALA A 171 25.19 -2.86 -3.17
CA ALA A 171 26.30 -2.07 -2.64
C ALA A 171 27.68 -2.68 -2.91
N ASN A 172 27.74 -3.96 -3.30
CA ASN A 172 28.97 -4.65 -3.68
C ASN A 172 29.16 -4.76 -5.21
N LEU A 173 28.15 -4.37 -5.99
CA LEU A 173 28.26 -4.26 -7.44
C LEU A 173 28.90 -2.92 -7.80
N SER A 174 29.75 -2.91 -8.83
CA SER A 174 30.19 -1.64 -9.42
C SER A 174 29.00 -0.94 -10.09
N GLU A 175 29.03 0.39 -10.12
CA GLU A 175 28.03 1.21 -10.83
C GLU A 175 27.88 0.74 -12.29
N GLU A 176 29.01 0.40 -12.94
CA GLU A 176 29.03 -0.17 -14.29
C GLU A 176 28.32 -1.53 -14.40
N ALA A 177 28.41 -2.39 -13.39
CA ALA A 177 27.70 -3.68 -13.38
C ALA A 177 26.20 -3.50 -13.17
N VAL A 178 25.80 -2.51 -12.36
CA VAL A 178 24.40 -2.13 -12.17
C VAL A 178 23.81 -1.58 -13.48
N ASP A 179 24.51 -0.65 -14.14
CA ASP A 179 24.09 -0.07 -15.40
C ASP A 179 23.98 -1.10 -16.52
N LYS A 180 24.95 -2.03 -16.62
CA LYS A 180 24.89 -3.15 -17.58
C LYS A 180 23.69 -4.06 -17.31
N GLY A 181 23.34 -4.31 -16.05
CA GLY A 181 22.16 -5.08 -15.70
C GLY A 181 20.86 -4.40 -16.12
N PHE A 182 20.74 -3.10 -15.90
CA PHE A 182 19.56 -2.33 -16.33
C PHE A 182 19.47 -2.23 -17.86
N ALA A 183 20.57 -1.98 -18.56
CA ALA A 183 20.62 -1.96 -20.02
C ALA A 183 20.22 -3.33 -20.62
N PHE A 184 20.66 -4.42 -20.01
CA PHE A 184 20.29 -5.78 -20.40
C PHE A 184 18.78 -6.06 -20.21
N ILE A 185 18.18 -5.59 -19.10
CA ILE A 185 16.73 -5.71 -18.89
C ILE A 185 15.98 -4.88 -19.94
N GLU A 186 16.42 -3.65 -20.21
CA GLU A 186 15.76 -2.76 -21.18
C GLU A 186 15.78 -3.33 -22.60
N GLU A 187 16.94 -3.79 -23.07
CA GLU A 187 17.10 -4.39 -24.39
C GLU A 187 16.19 -5.62 -24.56
N GLU A 188 16.19 -6.54 -23.59
CA GLU A 188 15.47 -7.81 -23.75
C GLU A 188 13.98 -7.70 -23.41
N ALA A 189 13.60 -6.84 -22.46
CA ALA A 189 12.20 -6.54 -22.19
C ALA A 189 11.51 -5.91 -23.40
N SER A 190 12.24 -5.15 -24.23
CA SER A 190 11.72 -4.57 -25.49
C SER A 190 11.34 -5.61 -26.53
N ARG A 191 11.94 -6.80 -26.48
CA ARG A 191 11.67 -7.91 -27.41
C ARG A 191 10.51 -8.78 -26.96
N LEU A 192 10.18 -8.74 -25.67
CA LEU A 192 9.15 -9.58 -25.07
C LEU A 192 7.80 -8.85 -25.07
N GLY A 193 6.97 -9.13 -26.07
CA GLY A 193 5.71 -8.41 -26.32
C GLY A 193 4.59 -8.51 -25.26
N THR A 194 4.80 -9.20 -24.12
CA THR A 194 3.81 -9.25 -23.02
C THR A 194 4.44 -9.19 -21.63
N GLU A 195 3.71 -8.57 -20.69
CA GLU A 195 4.14 -8.32 -19.30
C GLU A 195 4.50 -9.61 -18.56
N TRP A 196 3.69 -10.65 -18.75
CA TRP A 196 3.93 -11.98 -18.20
C TRP A 196 5.23 -12.62 -18.75
N LYS A 197 5.52 -12.44 -20.03
CA LYS A 197 6.76 -12.97 -20.64
C LYS A 197 7.99 -12.26 -20.10
N CYS A 198 7.91 -10.94 -19.87
CA CYS A 198 9.00 -10.21 -19.21
C CYS A 198 9.24 -10.71 -17.79
N VAL A 199 8.18 -10.86 -16.97
CA VAL A 199 8.32 -11.37 -15.59
C VAL A 199 8.88 -12.79 -15.58
N GLN A 200 8.39 -13.66 -16.45
CA GLN A 200 8.89 -15.04 -16.58
C GLN A 200 10.36 -15.07 -17.02
N TRP A 201 10.75 -14.22 -17.97
CA TRP A 201 12.12 -14.09 -18.46
C TRP A 201 13.06 -13.52 -17.39
N MET A 202 12.67 -12.46 -16.69
CA MET A 202 13.47 -11.90 -15.59
C MET A 202 13.65 -12.92 -14.48
N THR A 203 12.58 -13.62 -14.09
CA THR A 203 12.66 -14.68 -13.07
C THR A 203 13.64 -15.78 -13.48
N LYS A 204 13.69 -16.13 -14.77
CA LYS A 204 14.64 -17.10 -15.33
C LYS A 204 16.07 -16.55 -15.33
N ASN A 205 16.29 -15.30 -15.70
CA ASN A 205 17.64 -14.72 -15.80
C ASN A 205 18.24 -14.31 -14.45
N LEU A 206 17.40 -13.92 -13.48
CA LEU A 206 17.80 -13.69 -12.10
C LEU A 206 18.29 -14.96 -11.40
N ASN A 207 17.66 -16.12 -11.70
CA ASN A 207 17.86 -17.34 -10.91
C ASN A 207 18.49 -18.52 -11.65
N THR A 208 18.41 -18.55 -12.99
CA THR A 208 18.68 -19.77 -13.78
C THR A 208 19.76 -19.59 -14.83
N THR A 209 20.08 -18.37 -15.25
CA THR A 209 21.08 -18.11 -16.31
C THR A 209 22.34 -17.48 -15.71
N PRO A 210 23.42 -18.24 -15.45
CA PRO A 210 24.65 -17.71 -14.85
C PRO A 210 25.32 -16.60 -15.65
N GLU A 211 25.16 -16.63 -16.97
CA GLU A 211 25.74 -15.65 -17.90
C GLU A 211 24.94 -14.34 -17.98
N SER A 212 23.83 -14.24 -17.23
CA SER A 212 23.03 -13.02 -17.23
C SER A 212 23.71 -11.93 -16.39
N PRO A 213 23.79 -10.67 -16.89
CA PRO A 213 24.26 -9.53 -16.11
C PRO A 213 23.49 -9.27 -14.82
N ILE A 214 22.27 -9.82 -14.71
CA ILE A 214 21.40 -9.70 -13.53
C ILE A 214 21.33 -11.00 -12.71
N TYR A 215 22.16 -12.00 -13.03
CA TYR A 215 22.21 -13.25 -12.28
C TYR A 215 22.55 -12.99 -10.81
N ALA A 216 21.77 -13.59 -9.90
CA ALA A 216 21.91 -13.42 -8.45
C ALA A 216 21.70 -11.99 -7.91
N TRP A 217 21.08 -11.08 -8.67
CA TRP A 217 20.55 -9.84 -8.09
C TRP A 217 19.52 -10.17 -6.98
N PRO A 218 19.48 -9.39 -5.87
CA PRO A 218 18.66 -9.73 -4.72
C PRO A 218 17.17 -9.80 -5.08
N GLN A 219 16.49 -10.89 -4.69
CA GLN A 219 15.04 -11.05 -4.87
C GLN A 219 14.22 -10.03 -4.06
N ASP A 220 14.88 -9.46 -3.06
CA ASP A 220 14.44 -8.42 -2.13
C ASP A 220 14.73 -7.00 -2.62
N VAL A 221 15.19 -6.81 -3.87
CA VAL A 221 14.78 -5.62 -4.64
C VAL A 221 13.27 -5.68 -4.69
N GLU A 222 12.64 -5.00 -3.74
CA GLU A 222 11.26 -5.17 -3.32
C GLU A 222 10.35 -5.47 -4.52
N TYR A 223 9.55 -6.54 -4.45
CA TYR A 223 8.57 -6.85 -5.49
C TYR A 223 7.71 -5.62 -5.85
N SER A 224 7.55 -4.64 -4.97
CA SER A 224 6.96 -3.32 -5.21
C SER A 224 7.80 -2.39 -6.09
N VAL A 225 9.12 -2.34 -5.92
CA VAL A 225 10.05 -1.55 -6.75
C VAL A 225 10.24 -2.20 -8.10
N LEU A 226 10.37 -3.53 -8.16
CA LEU A 226 10.42 -4.29 -9.41
C LEU A 226 9.05 -4.33 -10.12
N ASP A 227 7.91 -4.52 -9.44
CA ASP A 227 6.57 -4.42 -10.06
C ASP A 227 6.28 -2.98 -10.52
N PHE A 228 6.71 -1.95 -9.77
CA PHE A 228 6.61 -0.56 -10.18
C PHE A 228 7.50 -0.27 -11.39
N ALA A 229 8.78 -0.63 -11.34
CA ALA A 229 9.75 -0.49 -12.43
C ALA A 229 9.32 -1.25 -13.69
N VAL A 230 8.90 -2.51 -13.55
CA VAL A 230 8.50 -3.40 -14.65
C VAL A 230 7.17 -2.94 -15.26
N ARG A 231 6.15 -2.60 -14.45
CA ARG A 231 4.91 -2.00 -14.97
C ARG A 231 5.18 -0.66 -15.65
N HIS A 232 6.13 0.12 -15.15
CA HIS A 232 6.52 1.40 -15.74
C HIS A 232 7.31 1.24 -17.05
N MET A 233 8.27 0.31 -17.11
CA MET A 233 9.02 -0.07 -18.32
C MET A 233 8.08 -0.61 -19.41
N LEU A 234 7.16 -1.52 -19.05
CA LEU A 234 6.16 -2.08 -19.97
C LEU A 234 5.16 -1.02 -20.48
N LYS A 235 4.82 -0.02 -19.66
CA LYS A 235 3.98 1.11 -20.05
C LYS A 235 4.73 2.08 -20.98
N HIS A 236 6.03 2.32 -20.74
CA HIS A 236 6.89 3.12 -21.62
C HIS A 236 7.12 2.45 -22.99
N MET A 237 7.31 1.13 -23.03
CA MET A 237 7.47 0.38 -24.29
C MET A 237 6.19 0.38 -25.15
N LYS A 238 5.00 0.44 -24.54
CA LYS A 238 3.73 0.66 -25.27
C LYS A 238 3.56 2.11 -25.78
N THR A 239 4.27 3.09 -25.23
CA THR A 239 4.16 4.51 -25.62
C THR A 239 5.27 5.00 -26.55
N HIS A 240 6.31 4.19 -26.81
CA HIS A 240 7.40 4.55 -27.74
C HIS A 240 7.12 4.28 -29.23
N SER A 241 5.88 3.98 -29.62
CA SER A 241 5.45 4.00 -31.03
C SER A 241 4.48 5.15 -31.35
N ASN A 242 4.72 6.36 -30.81
CA ASN A 242 4.14 7.59 -31.33
C ASN A 242 5.22 8.68 -31.44
N GLY A 243 6.21 8.42 -32.30
CA GLY A 243 6.88 9.52 -32.96
C GLY A 243 5.82 10.38 -33.65
N PHE A 244 5.80 11.68 -33.38
CA PHE A 244 4.92 12.63 -34.07
C PHE A 244 5.37 12.84 -35.52
N VAL A 245 5.34 11.79 -36.35
CA VAL A 245 5.48 11.93 -37.80
C VAL A 245 4.15 12.48 -38.31
N GLY A 246 4.16 13.75 -38.71
CA GLY A 246 3.04 14.38 -39.40
C GLY A 246 3.59 15.27 -40.48
N SER A 247 2.90 15.31 -41.61
CA SER A 247 3.31 16.01 -42.83
C SER A 247 3.67 17.48 -42.57
N PRO A 248 4.56 18.07 -43.41
CA PRO A 248 4.83 19.51 -43.38
C PRO A 248 3.52 20.31 -43.42
N GLY A 249 3.34 21.22 -42.47
CA GLY A 249 2.12 22.04 -42.34
C GLY A 249 1.11 21.60 -41.27
N SER A 250 1.36 20.53 -40.51
CA SER A 250 0.45 20.06 -39.43
C SER A 250 0.30 20.99 -38.21
N GLY A 251 0.85 22.21 -38.24
CA GLY A 251 0.59 23.23 -37.22
C GLY A 251 1.18 22.94 -35.83
N LYS A 252 2.27 22.17 -35.74
CA LYS A 252 2.88 21.76 -34.44
C LYS A 252 3.85 22.80 -33.84
N THR A 253 4.43 23.69 -34.63
CA THR A 253 5.30 24.78 -34.17
C THR A 253 4.57 25.87 -33.34
N PRO A 254 3.29 26.20 -33.62
CA PRO A 254 2.48 27.06 -32.73
C PRO A 254 2.12 26.42 -31.37
N LEU A 255 2.08 25.09 -31.25
CA LEU A 255 1.64 24.43 -30.00
C LEU A 255 2.71 24.44 -28.90
N ALA A 256 3.99 24.45 -29.26
CA ALA A 256 5.09 24.60 -28.30
C ALA A 256 5.19 26.04 -27.78
N SER A 257 5.02 27.04 -28.67
CA SER A 257 5.07 28.46 -28.31
C SER A 257 3.82 28.97 -27.58
N GLU A 258 2.66 28.34 -27.75
CA GLU A 258 1.45 28.64 -26.95
C GLU A 258 1.52 28.16 -25.48
N PHE A 259 2.44 27.25 -25.17
CA PHE A 259 2.65 26.73 -23.81
C PHE A 259 3.51 27.66 -22.95
N ASP A 260 4.47 28.37 -23.57
CA ASP A 260 5.44 29.19 -22.84
C ASP A 260 5.00 30.64 -22.62
N PHE A 261 4.06 31.18 -23.42
CA PHE A 261 3.69 32.60 -23.35
C PHE A 261 2.94 33.02 -22.07
N PHE A 262 2.51 32.10 -21.20
CA PHE A 262 1.80 32.43 -19.94
C PHE A 262 2.30 31.65 -18.72
N ARG A 263 3.61 31.40 -18.61
CA ARG A 263 4.26 31.09 -17.32
C ARG A 263 4.23 32.34 -16.41
N GLY A 264 3.06 32.77 -15.96
CA GLY A 264 2.95 34.07 -15.30
C GLY A 264 1.63 34.32 -14.60
N GLN A 265 1.55 33.85 -13.36
CA GLN A 265 0.82 34.43 -12.22
C GLN A 265 -0.74 34.38 -12.24
N ALA A 266 -1.31 33.89 -11.14
CA ALA A 266 -2.71 33.97 -10.71
C ALA A 266 -3.76 32.97 -11.21
N GLY A 267 -3.62 32.27 -12.33
CA GLY A 267 -4.67 31.34 -12.82
C GLY A 267 -4.72 29.97 -12.13
N ARG A 268 -5.69 29.75 -11.24
CA ARG A 268 -6.00 28.44 -10.63
C ARG A 268 -7.31 27.86 -11.14
N LYS A 269 -7.41 26.54 -11.10
CA LYS A 269 -8.61 25.81 -11.52
C LYS A 269 -8.98 24.77 -10.48
N ALA A 270 -10.27 24.63 -10.23
CA ALA A 270 -10.78 23.66 -9.26
C ALA A 270 -12.04 22.98 -9.78
N ASP A 271 -12.14 21.68 -9.53
CA ASP A 271 -13.29 20.86 -9.87
C ASP A 271 -13.35 19.62 -8.98
N GLU A 272 -14.52 18.99 -8.94
CA GLU A 272 -14.75 17.69 -8.33
C GLU A 272 -14.72 16.55 -9.38
N ALA A 273 -14.06 15.44 -9.04
CA ALA A 273 -14.10 14.22 -9.84
C ALA A 273 -14.58 13.05 -8.99
N THR A 274 -15.27 12.12 -9.65
CA THR A 274 -15.78 10.90 -9.01
C THR A 274 -15.10 9.71 -9.69
N PHE A 275 -14.32 8.95 -8.91
CA PHE A 275 -13.47 7.89 -9.46
C PHE A 275 -14.08 6.50 -9.35
N ASP A 276 -14.94 6.27 -8.35
CA ASP A 276 -15.65 5.00 -8.21
C ASP A 276 -16.93 5.13 -7.38
N LYS A 277 -17.78 4.10 -7.43
CA LYS A 277 -18.96 3.93 -6.58
C LYS A 277 -19.15 2.46 -6.18
N GLY A 278 -19.64 2.22 -4.97
CA GLY A 278 -19.85 0.87 -4.46
C GLY A 278 -21.07 0.75 -3.57
N ASP A 279 -21.71 -0.41 -3.60
CA ASP A 279 -22.77 -0.77 -2.65
C ASP A 279 -22.14 -1.17 -1.31
N ILE A 280 -22.58 -0.51 -0.24
CA ILE A 280 -22.11 -0.74 1.13
C ILE A 280 -23.17 -1.41 2.02
N SER A 281 -24.30 -1.86 1.46
CA SER A 281 -25.40 -2.48 2.21
C SER A 281 -24.97 -3.64 3.11
N THR A 282 -24.00 -4.43 2.69
CA THR A 282 -23.45 -5.59 3.44
C THR A 282 -22.15 -5.28 4.18
N SER A 283 -21.60 -4.07 4.04
CA SER A 283 -20.31 -3.71 4.63
C SER A 283 -20.44 -3.36 6.11
N VAL A 284 -19.79 -4.15 6.97
CA VAL A 284 -19.70 -3.87 8.41
C VAL A 284 -18.94 -2.56 8.66
N GLU A 285 -17.85 -2.31 7.92
CA GLU A 285 -17.00 -1.13 8.04
C GLU A 285 -17.78 0.18 7.76
N PHE A 286 -18.62 0.19 6.73
CA PHE A 286 -19.32 1.39 6.27
C PHE A 286 -20.77 1.49 6.76
N LYS A 287 -21.23 0.58 7.61
CA LYS A 287 -22.62 0.56 8.13
C LYS A 287 -23.02 1.87 8.79
N HIS A 288 -22.09 2.54 9.48
CA HIS A 288 -22.29 3.83 10.13
C HIS A 288 -22.60 4.99 9.16
N LEU A 289 -22.32 4.84 7.86
CA LEU A 289 -22.63 5.83 6.83
C LEU A 289 -24.07 5.70 6.29
N ILE A 290 -24.72 4.55 6.49
CA ILE A 290 -26.07 4.29 5.99
C ILE A 290 -27.09 4.90 6.96
N LYS A 291 -27.68 6.03 6.56
CA LYS A 291 -28.76 6.70 7.32
C LYS A 291 -30.16 6.22 6.94
N ASP A 292 -30.32 5.75 5.72
CA ASP A 292 -31.57 5.25 5.16
C ASP A 292 -31.29 3.92 4.46
N LYS A 293 -32.15 2.92 4.67
CA LYS A 293 -32.05 1.59 4.07
C LYS A 293 -32.06 1.62 2.54
N LYS A 294 -32.61 2.67 1.92
CA LYS A 294 -32.60 2.85 0.46
C LYS A 294 -31.29 3.47 -0.06
N SER A 295 -30.54 4.16 0.80
CA SER A 295 -29.32 4.88 0.46
C SER A 295 -28.09 4.07 0.86
N THR A 296 -27.67 3.16 -0.01
CA THR A 296 -26.56 2.22 0.23
C THR A 296 -25.37 2.39 -0.72
N TRP A 297 -25.40 3.40 -1.60
CA TRP A 297 -24.36 3.60 -2.61
C TRP A 297 -23.39 4.70 -2.19
N MET A 298 -22.15 4.29 -1.93
CA MET A 298 -21.04 5.16 -1.57
C MET A 298 -20.28 5.61 -2.82
N TRP A 299 -19.71 6.81 -2.77
CA TRP A 299 -18.95 7.41 -3.86
C TRP A 299 -17.54 7.78 -3.40
N GLU A 300 -16.55 7.53 -4.25
CA GLU A 300 -15.19 8.02 -4.06
C GLU A 300 -15.03 9.32 -4.85
N GLN A 301 -15.33 10.45 -4.20
CA GLN A 301 -15.30 11.78 -4.80
C GLN A 301 -14.12 12.60 -4.25
N TRP A 302 -13.45 13.36 -5.11
CA TRP A 302 -12.28 14.17 -4.76
C TRP A 302 -12.38 15.54 -5.39
N ALA A 303 -11.95 16.57 -4.67
CA ALA A 303 -11.76 17.92 -5.18
C ALA A 303 -10.30 18.11 -5.59
N GLY A 304 -10.09 18.49 -6.85
CA GLY A 304 -8.79 18.84 -7.39
C GLY A 304 -8.62 20.35 -7.48
N VAL A 305 -7.44 20.87 -7.13
CA VAL A 305 -7.05 22.25 -7.40
C VAL A 305 -5.68 22.26 -8.07
N VAL A 306 -5.55 22.92 -9.21
CA VAL A 306 -4.28 22.98 -9.97
C VAL A 306 -4.04 24.38 -10.53
N GLN A 307 -2.79 24.81 -10.55
CA GLN A 307 -2.37 26.01 -11.26
C GLN A 307 -2.13 25.71 -12.73
N ARG A 308 -2.62 26.58 -13.61
CA ARG A 308 -2.44 26.42 -15.06
C ARG A 308 -0.94 26.36 -15.39
N GLY A 309 -0.54 25.34 -16.16
CA GLY A 309 0.85 25.16 -16.61
C GLY A 309 1.81 24.61 -15.55
N ARG A 310 1.33 24.34 -14.33
CA ARG A 310 2.15 23.83 -13.21
C ARG A 310 1.55 22.54 -12.66
N PRO A 311 1.72 21.40 -13.34
CA PRO A 311 1.15 20.13 -12.91
C PRO A 311 1.51 19.77 -11.46
N GLU A 312 2.72 20.09 -11.02
CA GLU A 312 3.26 19.89 -9.67
C GLU A 312 2.44 20.58 -8.56
N THR A 313 1.57 21.52 -8.92
CA THR A 313 0.68 22.20 -7.97
C THR A 313 -0.66 21.50 -7.77
N LEU A 314 -0.92 20.38 -8.46
CA LEU A 314 -2.17 19.63 -8.32
C LEU A 314 -2.32 19.13 -6.88
N VAL A 315 -3.34 19.61 -6.19
CA VAL A 315 -3.75 19.13 -4.87
C VAL A 315 -5.06 18.37 -5.02
N LEU A 316 -5.07 17.10 -4.59
CA LEU A 316 -6.28 16.29 -4.47
C LEU A 316 -6.72 16.19 -3.00
N HIS A 317 -7.95 16.63 -2.72
CA HIS A 317 -8.60 16.53 -1.43
C HIS A 317 -9.80 15.59 -1.50
N ARG A 318 -9.79 14.54 -0.68
CA ARG A 318 -10.90 13.59 -0.61
C ARG A 318 -12.12 14.26 -0.02
N LEU A 319 -13.27 14.10 -0.67
CA LEU A 319 -14.55 14.62 -0.20
C LEU A 319 -15.32 13.54 0.56
N ASN A 320 -16.29 13.98 1.36
CA ASN A 320 -17.21 13.10 2.07
C ASN A 320 -18.62 13.28 1.49
N PRO A 321 -18.90 12.74 0.28
CA PRO A 321 -20.21 12.84 -0.34
C PRO A 321 -21.28 12.12 0.46
N LYS A 322 -22.55 12.51 0.24
CA LYS A 322 -23.67 11.78 0.82
C LYS A 322 -23.78 10.40 0.16
N VAL A 323 -24.07 9.37 0.95
CA VAL A 323 -24.50 8.06 0.44
C VAL A 323 -25.84 8.25 -0.30
N THR A 324 -25.98 7.64 -1.46
CA THR A 324 -27.16 7.81 -2.33
C THR A 324 -27.89 6.49 -2.58
N VAL A 325 -29.02 6.57 -3.26
CA VAL A 325 -29.69 5.41 -3.86
C VAL A 325 -28.90 4.88 -5.07
N LYS A 326 -29.11 3.61 -5.43
CA LYS A 326 -28.44 2.90 -6.54
C LYS A 326 -28.47 3.63 -7.89
N LYS A 327 -29.61 4.26 -8.21
CA LYS A 327 -29.83 4.93 -9.51
C LYS A 327 -29.51 6.43 -9.50
N ALA A 328 -28.85 6.93 -8.46
CA ALA A 328 -28.46 8.34 -8.42
C ALA A 328 -27.43 8.65 -9.54
N PRO A 329 -27.55 9.80 -10.23
CA PRO A 329 -26.62 10.18 -11.30
C PRO A 329 -25.22 10.50 -10.77
N GLY A 330 -25.08 10.80 -9.47
CA GLY A 330 -23.82 11.10 -8.81
C GLY A 330 -24.05 11.53 -7.36
N PRO A 331 -22.97 11.78 -6.59
CA PRO A 331 -23.06 12.29 -5.22
C PRO A 331 -23.51 13.76 -5.13
N GLY A 332 -23.58 14.44 -6.27
CA GLY A 332 -23.85 15.87 -6.39
C GLY A 332 -22.59 16.73 -6.21
N ALA A 333 -22.76 18.05 -6.38
CA ALA A 333 -21.67 19.01 -6.28
C ALA A 333 -21.13 19.15 -4.84
N ILE A 334 -19.82 19.40 -4.72
CA ILE A 334 -19.11 19.62 -3.44
C ILE A 334 -19.89 20.57 -2.52
N ARG A 335 -19.98 20.25 -1.23
CA ARG A 335 -20.76 21.10 -0.30
C ARG A 335 -20.06 22.44 -0.08
N LYS A 336 -20.84 23.51 0.09
CA LYS A 336 -20.32 24.86 0.36
C LYS A 336 -19.35 24.89 1.56
N ILE A 337 -19.67 24.13 2.63
CA ILE A 337 -18.81 24.05 3.83
C ILE A 337 -17.46 23.37 3.56
N GLU A 338 -17.44 22.29 2.78
CA GLU A 338 -16.21 21.61 2.40
C GLU A 338 -15.38 22.48 1.45
N TRP A 339 -16.04 23.07 0.46
CA TRP A 339 -15.40 24.01 -0.46
C TRP A 339 -14.82 25.23 0.24
N GLN A 340 -15.56 25.86 1.17
CA GLN A 340 -15.08 27.01 1.92
C GLN A 340 -13.83 26.67 2.73
N THR A 341 -13.81 25.49 3.36
CA THR A 341 -12.67 25.01 4.14
C THR A 341 -11.45 24.77 3.24
N LEU A 342 -11.65 24.05 2.13
CA LEU A 342 -10.59 23.76 1.16
C LEU A 342 -10.06 25.04 0.51
N GLY A 343 -10.96 25.92 0.07
CA GLY A 343 -10.64 27.20 -0.55
C GLY A 343 -9.91 28.14 0.39
N ASN A 344 -10.33 28.24 1.65
CA ASN A 344 -9.61 29.02 2.66
C ASN A 344 -8.19 28.48 2.88
N LYS A 345 -8.01 27.16 2.91
CA LYS A 345 -6.70 26.52 3.08
C LYS A 345 -5.77 26.76 1.87
N LEU A 346 -6.31 26.65 0.66
CA LEU A 346 -5.49 26.61 -0.56
C LEU A 346 -5.38 27.95 -1.28
N LEU A 347 -6.33 28.87 -1.11
CA LEU A 347 -6.48 30.05 -1.97
C LEU A 347 -6.52 31.39 -1.21
N LYS A 348 -6.90 31.39 0.08
CA LYS A 348 -7.02 32.63 0.88
C LYS A 348 -5.74 33.45 0.83
N GLY A 349 -5.88 34.75 0.55
CA GLY A 349 -4.79 35.72 0.51
C GLY A 349 -3.82 35.55 -0.68
N ARG A 350 -4.05 34.60 -1.59
CA ARG A 350 -3.13 34.32 -2.70
C ARG A 350 -3.30 35.22 -3.92
N LYS A 351 -4.33 36.08 -3.94
CA LYS A 351 -4.62 37.02 -5.05
C LYS A 351 -4.70 36.30 -6.40
N VAL A 352 -5.62 35.34 -6.50
CA VAL A 352 -5.73 34.40 -7.64
C VAL A 352 -7.07 34.55 -8.39
N VAL A 353 -7.05 34.20 -9.67
CA VAL A 353 -8.26 33.99 -10.48
C VAL A 353 -8.57 32.49 -10.50
N LEU A 354 -9.70 32.11 -9.93
CA LEU A 354 -10.17 30.74 -9.85
C LEU A 354 -11.19 30.45 -10.95
N HIS A 355 -10.92 29.42 -11.74
CA HIS A 355 -11.85 28.86 -12.71
C HIS A 355 -12.44 27.57 -12.15
N THR A 356 -13.74 27.53 -11.94
CA THR A 356 -14.45 26.39 -11.37
C THR A 356 -15.87 26.43 -11.90
N ASP A 357 -16.43 25.28 -12.24
CA ASP A 357 -17.82 25.12 -12.69
C ASP A 357 -18.75 24.63 -11.57
N SER A 358 -18.16 24.29 -10.42
CA SER A 358 -18.90 23.88 -9.25
C SER A 358 -19.87 24.98 -8.80
N ALA A 359 -21.17 24.79 -8.98
CA ALA A 359 -22.18 25.84 -8.74
C ALA A 359 -22.14 26.44 -7.31
N LYS A 360 -21.63 25.67 -6.33
CA LYS A 360 -21.49 26.10 -4.94
C LYS A 360 -20.20 26.89 -4.68
N SER A 361 -19.16 26.73 -5.49
CA SER A 361 -17.92 27.49 -5.36
C SER A 361 -18.10 28.95 -5.73
N TYR A 362 -18.89 29.26 -6.77
CA TYR A 362 -19.27 30.63 -7.15
C TYR A 362 -19.91 31.45 -6.00
N LYS A 363 -20.61 30.78 -5.09
CA LYS A 363 -21.32 31.43 -3.96
C LYS A 363 -20.46 31.54 -2.70
N ALA A 364 -19.23 31.03 -2.72
CA ALA A 364 -18.32 31.06 -1.58
C ALA A 364 -17.38 32.24 -1.71
N TYR A 365 -17.40 33.14 -0.72
CA TYR A 365 -16.44 34.24 -0.67
C TYR A 365 -15.13 33.74 -0.05
N ILE A 366 -14.02 33.89 -0.76
CA ILE A 366 -12.68 33.59 -0.26
C ILE A 366 -11.84 34.84 -0.50
N ASP A 367 -11.25 35.37 0.57
CA ASP A 367 -10.45 36.59 0.50
C ASP A 367 -9.27 36.43 -0.48
N GLY A 368 -9.09 37.42 -1.34
CA GLY A 368 -8.08 37.41 -2.41
C GLY A 368 -8.37 36.44 -3.58
N VAL A 369 -9.60 35.96 -3.76
CA VAL A 369 -9.98 35.07 -4.88
C VAL A 369 -11.03 35.73 -5.78
N ILE A 370 -10.73 35.83 -7.08
CA ILE A 370 -11.68 36.22 -8.11
C ILE A 370 -12.23 34.96 -8.77
N HIS A 371 -13.54 34.77 -8.79
CA HIS A 371 -14.16 33.67 -9.51
C HIS A 371 -14.38 34.07 -10.97
N ASP A 372 -13.77 33.33 -11.90
CA ASP A 372 -13.97 33.52 -13.34
C ASP A 372 -14.83 32.39 -13.91
N ARG A 373 -15.56 32.72 -14.97
CA ARG A 373 -16.49 31.82 -15.64
C ARG A 373 -15.76 30.71 -16.38
N VAL A 374 -16.38 29.53 -16.38
CA VAL A 374 -16.02 28.41 -17.26
C VAL A 374 -17.03 28.32 -18.40
N VAL A 375 -16.60 27.87 -19.57
CA VAL A 375 -17.43 27.78 -20.78
C VAL A 375 -17.54 26.32 -21.21
N HIS A 376 -18.74 25.72 -21.07
CA HIS A 376 -18.94 24.28 -21.28
C HIS A 376 -19.70 23.92 -22.56
N CYS A 377 -20.70 24.72 -22.95
CA CYS A 377 -21.70 24.28 -23.91
C CYS A 377 -21.96 25.32 -25.01
N LYS A 378 -22.47 24.80 -26.14
CA LYS A 378 -23.03 25.63 -27.21
C LYS A 378 -24.13 26.50 -26.64
N LYS A 379 -24.14 27.78 -26.99
CA LYS A 379 -25.25 28.68 -26.65
C LYS A 379 -26.20 28.75 -27.82
N ARG A 380 -27.50 28.61 -27.53
CA ARG A 380 -28.56 28.89 -28.49
C ARG A 380 -28.79 30.40 -28.49
N VAL A 381 -28.40 31.06 -29.58
CA VAL A 381 -28.53 32.52 -29.71
C VAL A 381 -29.31 32.86 -30.97
N LYS A 382 -30.03 33.97 -30.94
CA LYS A 382 -30.80 34.47 -32.08
C LYS A 382 -29.85 35.26 -32.99
N VAL A 383 -29.54 34.74 -34.16
CA VAL A 383 -28.71 35.39 -35.18
C VAL A 383 -29.61 35.66 -36.38
N ASN A 384 -29.78 36.94 -36.73
CA ASN A 384 -30.61 37.39 -37.84
C ASN A 384 -32.04 36.79 -37.78
N GLY A 385 -32.69 36.89 -36.62
CA GLY A 385 -34.06 36.41 -36.43
C GLY A 385 -34.21 34.91 -36.17
N ARG A 386 -33.20 34.07 -36.46
CA ARG A 386 -33.26 32.60 -36.30
C ARG A 386 -32.40 32.13 -35.12
N PHE A 387 -32.91 31.17 -34.34
CA PHE A 387 -32.12 30.55 -33.28
C PHE A 387 -31.09 29.58 -33.87
N LYS A 388 -29.80 29.82 -33.61
CA LYS A 388 -28.71 28.93 -33.99
C LYS A 388 -27.93 28.49 -32.75
N TRP A 389 -27.48 27.24 -32.77
CA TRP A 389 -26.52 26.73 -31.79
C TRP A 389 -25.12 27.15 -32.22
N ILE A 390 -24.53 28.10 -31.50
CA ILE A 390 -23.17 28.56 -31.78
C ILE A 390 -22.19 27.81 -30.88
N ASN A 391 -21.12 27.31 -31.48
CA ASN A 391 -20.01 26.72 -30.74
C ASN A 391 -19.39 27.77 -29.80
N PRO A 392 -19.12 27.44 -28.54
CA PRO A 392 -18.56 28.41 -27.63
C PRO A 392 -17.13 28.77 -28.05
N LYS A 393 -16.75 30.04 -27.81
CA LYS A 393 -15.34 30.45 -27.87
C LYS A 393 -14.67 29.96 -26.58
N TYR A 394 -14.04 28.78 -26.64
CA TYR A 394 -13.46 28.10 -25.48
C TYR A 394 -12.26 28.81 -24.84
N VAL A 395 -11.62 29.73 -25.56
CA VAL A 395 -10.49 30.51 -25.06
C VAL A 395 -10.69 31.97 -25.41
N GLY A 396 -10.77 32.80 -24.37
CA GLY A 396 -10.72 34.25 -24.47
C GLY A 396 -9.78 34.80 -23.41
N ILE A 397 -9.04 35.85 -23.73
CA ILE A 397 -8.28 36.60 -22.73
C ILE A 397 -9.26 37.55 -22.05
N VAL A 398 -9.33 37.46 -20.72
CA VAL A 398 -10.18 38.30 -19.88
C VAL A 398 -9.28 39.08 -18.93
N GLU A 399 -9.65 40.33 -18.72
CA GLU A 399 -9.02 41.24 -17.78
C GLU A 399 -9.73 41.18 -16.43
N HIS A 400 -8.97 41.01 -15.35
CA HIS A 400 -9.46 41.02 -13.98
C HIS A 400 -8.69 42.05 -13.15
N LYS A 401 -9.40 42.83 -12.34
CA LYS A 401 -8.79 43.73 -11.35
C LYS A 401 -8.67 43.01 -10.01
N THR A 402 -7.46 42.98 -9.46
CA THR A 402 -7.19 42.27 -8.21
C THR A 402 -7.86 42.98 -7.02
N PRO A 403 -8.52 42.28 -6.08
CA PRO A 403 -9.06 42.92 -4.88
C PRO A 403 -7.96 43.64 -4.10
N GLY A 404 -8.13 44.95 -3.88
CA GLY A 404 -7.18 45.78 -3.12
C GLY A 404 -5.86 46.14 -3.83
N ALA A 405 -5.69 45.85 -5.11
CA ALA A 405 -4.53 46.31 -5.89
C ALA A 405 -4.94 46.86 -7.25
N GLN A 406 -4.28 47.93 -7.71
CA GLN A 406 -4.48 48.46 -9.07
C GLN A 406 -3.92 47.55 -10.18
N LYS A 407 -3.26 46.44 -9.83
CA LYS A 407 -2.68 45.52 -10.80
C LYS A 407 -3.79 44.78 -11.55
N ILE A 408 -3.77 44.94 -12.87
CA ILE A 408 -4.59 44.23 -13.83
C ILE A 408 -3.98 42.85 -14.10
N LEU A 409 -4.82 41.82 -14.09
CA LEU A 409 -4.47 40.44 -14.39
C LEU A 409 -5.15 40.02 -15.69
N TYR A 410 -4.37 39.56 -16.66
CA TYR A 410 -4.89 38.95 -17.88
C TYR A 410 -4.88 37.43 -17.76
N CYS A 411 -6.01 36.78 -17.97
CA CYS A 411 -6.07 35.32 -17.95
C CYS A 411 -6.92 34.72 -19.08
N LYS A 412 -6.54 33.52 -19.53
CA LYS A 412 -7.33 32.71 -20.46
C LYS A 412 -8.56 32.13 -19.72
N SER A 413 -9.72 32.75 -19.91
CA SER A 413 -11.02 32.26 -19.45
C SER A 413 -11.54 31.13 -20.36
N GLY A 414 -12.48 30.31 -19.85
CA GLY A 414 -13.22 29.32 -20.64
C GLY A 414 -12.63 27.91 -20.77
N THR A 415 -11.39 27.64 -20.32
CA THR A 415 -10.82 26.28 -20.32
C THR A 415 -10.77 25.70 -18.91
N GLN A 416 -11.20 24.47 -18.67
CA GLN A 416 -10.82 23.68 -17.50
C GLN A 416 -9.61 22.79 -17.84
N VAL A 417 -8.46 23.10 -17.24
CA VAL A 417 -7.28 22.20 -17.32
C VAL A 417 -7.37 21.13 -16.23
N ILE A 418 -8.19 21.35 -15.20
CA ILE A 418 -8.43 20.37 -14.15
C ILE A 418 -9.13 19.12 -14.70
N ASP A 419 -10.05 19.23 -15.66
CA ASP A 419 -10.65 18.07 -16.34
C ASP A 419 -9.61 17.18 -17.01
N ARG A 420 -8.54 17.78 -17.56
CA ARG A 420 -7.43 17.01 -18.14
C ARG A 420 -6.62 16.30 -17.06
N ALA A 421 -6.50 16.90 -15.87
CA ALA A 421 -5.89 16.23 -14.73
C ALA A 421 -6.79 15.09 -14.22
N CYS A 422 -8.09 15.32 -14.08
CA CYS A 422 -9.04 14.28 -13.66
C CYS A 422 -9.05 13.11 -14.64
N ARG A 423 -9.13 13.37 -15.95
CA ARG A 423 -9.02 12.33 -16.98
C ARG A 423 -7.69 11.57 -16.89
N PHE A 424 -6.58 12.29 -16.73
CA PHE A 424 -5.26 11.65 -16.57
C PHE A 424 -5.26 10.67 -15.38
N LEU A 425 -5.89 11.04 -14.26
CA LEU A 425 -6.01 10.18 -13.09
C LEU A 425 -6.94 8.99 -13.36
N GLU A 426 -8.10 9.21 -13.99
CA GLU A 426 -9.05 8.17 -14.39
C GLU A 426 -8.39 7.10 -15.28
N ASP A 427 -7.62 7.52 -16.28
CA ASP A 427 -6.89 6.62 -17.21
C ASP A 427 -5.88 5.70 -16.51
N ARG A 428 -5.51 6.00 -15.25
CA ARG A 428 -4.48 5.27 -14.48
C ARG A 428 -5.06 4.44 -13.36
N ILE A 429 -6.34 4.58 -13.07
CA ILE A 429 -7.01 3.84 -12.02
C ILE A 429 -7.68 2.63 -12.66
N VAL A 430 -7.09 1.46 -12.42
CA VAL A 430 -7.76 0.19 -12.75
C VAL A 430 -8.71 -0.15 -11.60
N ILE A 431 -10.01 -0.05 -11.85
CA ILE A 431 -11.04 -0.46 -10.90
C ILE A 431 -11.09 -1.99 -10.88
N SER A 432 -10.95 -2.58 -9.69
CA SER A 432 -10.97 -4.03 -9.48
C SER A 432 -11.65 -4.33 -8.15
N GLN A 433 -11.89 -5.62 -7.84
CA GLN A 433 -12.56 -6.01 -6.59
C GLN A 433 -11.88 -5.47 -5.32
N ASN A 434 -10.55 -5.26 -5.38
CA ASN A 434 -9.73 -4.71 -4.29
C ASN A 434 -9.53 -3.19 -4.39
N CYS A 435 -9.80 -2.60 -5.55
CA CYS A 435 -9.65 -1.19 -5.86
C CYS A 435 -11.05 -0.58 -6.06
N LYS A 436 -11.81 -0.51 -4.97
CA LYS A 436 -13.19 0.00 -4.94
C LYS A 436 -13.34 1.24 -4.05
N ALA A 437 -14.47 1.93 -4.16
CA ALA A 437 -14.81 3.09 -3.34
C ALA A 437 -14.58 2.79 -1.85
N GLY A 438 -13.93 3.72 -1.14
CA GLY A 438 -13.58 3.54 0.27
C GLY A 438 -12.29 2.74 0.53
N SER A 439 -11.79 1.94 -0.42
CA SER A 439 -10.59 1.11 -0.20
C SER A 439 -9.32 1.94 -0.02
N LYS A 440 -8.36 1.42 0.76
CA LYS A 440 -7.02 2.03 0.88
C LYS A 440 -6.25 1.94 -0.45
N LEU A 441 -6.45 0.86 -1.22
CA LEU A 441 -5.78 0.65 -2.50
C LEU A 441 -6.19 1.68 -3.55
N LEU A 442 -7.48 2.00 -3.68
CA LEU A 442 -7.94 3.05 -4.59
C LEU A 442 -7.33 4.41 -4.23
N ARG A 443 -7.22 4.72 -2.93
CA ARG A 443 -6.56 5.95 -2.47
C ARG A 443 -5.06 5.96 -2.79
N ALA A 444 -4.37 4.84 -2.63
CA ALA A 444 -2.96 4.71 -2.99
C ALA A 444 -2.75 4.90 -4.50
N ASN A 445 -3.60 4.29 -5.32
CA ASN A 445 -3.56 4.45 -6.78
C ASN A 445 -3.81 5.89 -7.21
N LEU A 446 -4.77 6.58 -6.58
CA LEU A 446 -5.01 8.01 -6.82
C LEU A 446 -3.79 8.87 -6.47
N ARG A 447 -3.09 8.57 -5.36
CA ARG A 447 -1.86 9.29 -4.98
C ARG A 447 -0.70 8.99 -5.93
N SER A 448 -0.56 7.75 -6.37
CA SER A 448 0.42 7.35 -7.38
C SER A 448 0.17 8.09 -8.70
N ALA A 449 -1.07 8.09 -9.19
CA ALA A 449 -1.43 8.81 -10.41
C ALA A 449 -1.27 10.34 -10.26
N GLN A 450 -1.51 10.91 -9.07
CA GLN A 450 -1.22 12.32 -8.78
C GLN A 450 0.27 12.62 -8.88
N TYR A 451 1.12 11.74 -8.36
CA TYR A 451 2.56 11.87 -8.44
C TYR A 451 3.07 11.76 -9.89
N GLU A 452 2.53 10.82 -10.67
CA GLU A 452 2.81 10.73 -12.11
C GLU A 452 2.38 12.03 -12.82
N TYR A 453 1.25 12.61 -12.43
CA TYR A 453 0.80 13.88 -13.01
C TYR A 453 1.77 15.03 -12.70
N TRP A 454 2.25 15.13 -11.46
CA TRP A 454 3.21 16.15 -11.03
C TRP A 454 4.47 16.14 -11.89
N ASN A 455 4.95 14.94 -12.23
CA ASN A 455 6.21 14.73 -12.93
C ASN A 455 6.02 14.28 -14.39
N LYS A 456 4.84 14.52 -14.99
CA LYS A 456 4.48 14.00 -16.33
C LYS A 456 5.38 14.46 -17.49
N ASN A 457 6.19 15.49 -17.27
CA ASN A 457 7.13 16.05 -18.24
C ASN A 457 8.59 15.93 -17.75
N ALA A 458 8.81 15.18 -16.69
CA ALA A 458 10.11 14.98 -16.07
C ALA A 458 10.48 13.49 -16.13
N ASP A 459 11.74 13.20 -15.83
CA ASP A 459 12.17 11.82 -15.67
C ASP A 459 11.59 11.24 -14.38
N LEU A 460 10.58 10.38 -14.56
CA LEU A 460 9.90 9.72 -13.45
C LEU A 460 10.84 8.80 -12.66
N TRP A 461 11.89 8.24 -13.28
CA TRP A 461 12.88 7.43 -12.58
C TRP A 461 13.67 8.26 -11.59
N LEU A 462 14.24 9.37 -12.07
CA LEU A 462 14.98 10.29 -11.21
C LEU A 462 14.12 10.78 -10.05
N HIS A 463 12.89 11.23 -10.35
CA HIS A 463 11.98 11.73 -9.31
C HIS A 463 11.58 10.65 -8.30
N THR A 464 11.32 9.42 -8.77
CA THR A 464 11.01 8.28 -7.88
C THR A 464 12.21 7.96 -6.99
N GLY A 465 13.43 7.95 -7.53
CA GLY A 465 14.66 7.76 -6.76
C GLY A 465 14.82 8.81 -5.66
N VAL A 466 14.55 10.09 -5.96
CA VAL A 466 14.54 11.18 -4.98
C VAL A 466 13.49 10.95 -3.87
N LEU A 467 12.29 10.50 -4.24
CA LEU A 467 11.24 10.20 -3.27
C LEU A 467 11.63 9.05 -2.33
N CYS A 468 12.16 7.97 -2.88
CA CYS A 468 12.64 6.82 -2.10
C CYS A 468 13.78 7.24 -1.17
N HIS A 469 14.75 8.00 -1.66
CA HIS A 469 15.85 8.51 -0.84
C HIS A 469 15.33 9.35 0.34
N ALA A 470 14.41 10.29 0.08
CA ALA A 470 13.81 11.12 1.13
C ALA A 470 13.02 10.30 2.16
N HIS A 471 12.34 9.24 1.72
CA HIS A 471 11.63 8.32 2.63
C HIS A 471 12.60 7.55 3.52
N THR A 472 13.67 7.01 2.94
CA THR A 472 14.72 6.30 3.69
C THR A 472 15.38 7.21 4.73
N GLN A 473 15.73 8.44 4.36
CA GLN A 473 16.33 9.40 5.30
C GLN A 473 15.40 9.69 6.48
N ARG A 474 14.08 9.79 6.24
CA ARG A 474 13.11 9.98 7.32
C ARG A 474 13.03 8.76 8.24
N MET A 475 13.04 7.55 7.69
CA MET A 475 13.01 6.33 8.49
C MET A 475 14.28 6.13 9.33
N LEU A 476 15.40 6.70 8.90
CA LEU A 476 16.66 6.66 9.66
C LEU A 476 16.72 7.72 10.76
N ALA A 477 15.86 8.75 10.71
CA ALA A 477 15.78 9.82 11.69
C ALA A 477 14.72 9.58 12.78
N GLU A 478 13.82 8.60 12.56
CA GLU A 478 12.81 8.11 13.51
C GLU A 478 13.34 6.86 14.22
#